data_AF-A0A2T1E308-F1
#
_entry.id   AF-A0A2T1E308-F1
#
_cell.length_a   1.000
_cell.length_b   1.000
_cell.length_c   1.000
_cell.angle_alpha   90.00
_cell.angle_beta   90.00
_cell.angle_gamma   90.00
#
_symmetry.space_group_name_H-M   'P 1'
#
loop_
_entity.id
_entity.type
_entity.pdbx_description
1 polymer ?
#
loop_
_entity_poly.entity_id
_entity_poly.type
_entity_poly.pdbx_seq_one_letter_code
_entity_poly.pdbx_strand_id
1 'polypeptide(L)'
;MDAEYDFSQGKRGAIDPVGVGKTRITIRLDEEILAWFRDQVQAAGGGNYQSLINEALRQYIQQQREPLETTLRKVLREELERLGK
;
A
#
# COMPACT_ATOMS: atom_id res chain seq x y z
N MET A 1 -12.91 31.92 -26.80
CA MET A 1 -12.19 32.85 -25.90
C MET A 1 -11.72 31.99 -24.76
N ASP A 2 -10.46 31.55 -24.81
CA ASP A 2 -9.90 30.68 -23.78
C ASP A 2 -9.59 31.51 -22.54
N ALA A 3 -10.02 31.02 -21.38
CA ALA A 3 -9.78 31.71 -20.11
C ALA A 3 -8.31 31.49 -19.69
N GLU A 4 -7.47 32.50 -19.93
CA GLU A 4 -6.13 32.54 -19.36
C GLU A 4 -6.23 32.65 -17.83
N TYR A 5 -5.78 31.61 -17.14
CA TYR A 5 -5.68 31.61 -15.69
C TYR A 5 -4.30 32.12 -15.27
N ASP A 6 -4.26 33.21 -14.51
CA ASP A 6 -3.04 33.75 -13.92
C ASP A 6 -2.65 32.96 -12.67
N PHE A 7 -1.51 32.27 -12.74
CA PHE A 7 -0.91 31.50 -11.65
C PHE A 7 0.23 32.25 -10.93
N SER A 8 0.35 33.57 -11.12
CA SER A 8 1.39 34.42 -10.51
C SER A 8 1.46 34.35 -8.98
N GLN A 9 0.34 34.02 -8.31
CA GLN A 9 0.24 33.83 -6.86
C GLN A 9 0.33 32.35 -6.42
N GLY A 10 0.64 31.44 -7.35
CA GLY A 10 0.75 30.01 -7.07
C GLY A 10 1.92 29.69 -6.14
N LYS A 11 1.64 29.34 -4.89
CA LYS A 11 2.66 28.92 -3.94
C LYS A 11 3.03 27.45 -4.21
N ARG A 12 4.25 27.19 -4.69
CA ARG A 12 4.79 25.82 -4.80
C ARG A 12 5.12 25.31 -3.39
N GLY A 13 4.29 24.42 -2.87
CA GLY A 13 4.50 23.73 -1.60
C GLY A 13 4.03 22.28 -1.70
N ALA A 14 4.42 21.43 -0.75
CA ALA A 14 3.80 20.12 -0.62
C ALA A 14 2.29 20.34 -0.34
N ILE A 15 1.44 19.90 -1.26
CA ILE A 15 -0.01 20.11 -1.19
C ILE A 15 -0.60 19.43 0.06
N ASP A 16 0.07 18.38 0.55
CA ASP A 16 -0.24 17.74 1.82
C ASP A 16 0.98 17.68 2.74
N PRO A 17 0.89 18.16 4.00
CA PRO A 17 1.84 17.78 5.02
C PRO A 17 1.82 16.24 5.14
N VAL A 18 3.00 15.65 5.36
CA VAL A 18 3.10 14.21 5.59
C VAL A 18 2.20 13.86 6.76
N GLY A 19 1.15 13.06 6.51
CA GLY A 19 0.18 12.69 7.54
C GLY A 19 0.87 12.10 8.77
N VAL A 20 0.33 12.38 9.95
CA VAL A 20 0.89 11.95 11.25
C VAL A 20 1.29 10.47 11.19
N GLY A 21 2.55 10.16 11.53
CA GLY A 21 3.08 8.79 11.53
C GLY A 21 3.61 8.27 10.19
N LYS A 22 3.66 9.10 9.13
CA LYS A 22 4.36 8.78 7.88
C LYS A 22 5.68 9.54 7.82
N THR A 23 6.71 8.94 7.21
CA THR A 23 8.01 9.57 6.98
C THR A 23 8.27 9.62 5.48
N ARG A 24 8.59 10.80 4.95
CA ARG A 24 8.99 10.93 3.54
C ARG A 24 10.40 10.39 3.39
N ILE A 25 10.55 9.37 2.55
CA ILE A 25 11.83 8.77 2.20
C ILE A 25 12.03 8.84 0.69
N THR A 26 13.30 8.84 0.26
CA THR A 26 13.65 8.67 -1.15
C THR A 26 14.18 7.25 -1.32
N ILE A 27 13.45 6.42 -2.04
CA ILE A 27 13.82 5.03 -2.34
C ILE A 27 13.76 4.80 -3.85
N ARG A 28 14.60 3.90 -4.36
CA ARG A 28 14.50 3.41 -5.73
C ARG A 28 13.59 2.17 -5.72
N LEU A 29 12.62 2.14 -6.62
CA LEU A 29 11.74 1.01 -6.86
C LEU A 29 11.76 0.72 -8.35
N ASP A 30 11.63 -0.55 -8.71
CA ASP A 30 11.61 -0.96 -10.10
C ASP A 30 10.39 -0.37 -10.83
N GLU A 31 10.58 -0.06 -12.10
CA GLU A 31 9.52 0.55 -12.92
C GLU A 31 8.30 -0.36 -13.03
N GLU A 32 8.51 -1.69 -13.10
CA GLU A 32 7.43 -2.68 -13.16
C GLU A 32 6.54 -2.65 -11.92
N ILE A 33 7.13 -2.49 -10.74
CA ILE A 33 6.40 -2.43 -9.46
C ILE A 33 5.53 -1.18 -9.46
N LEU A 34 6.14 -0.05 -9.82
CA LEU A 34 5.42 1.23 -9.89
C LEU A 34 4.30 1.20 -10.94
N ALA A 35 4.53 0.59 -12.10
CA ALA A 35 3.53 0.43 -13.14
C ALA A 35 2.35 -0.41 -12.64
N TRP A 36 2.63 -1.56 -12.03
CA TRP A 36 1.59 -2.45 -11.51
C TRP A 36 0.68 -1.74 -10.50
N PHE A 37 1.23 -1.04 -9.50
CA PHE A 37 0.41 -0.34 -8.51
C PHE A 37 -0.34 0.86 -9.10
N ARG A 38 0.18 1.52 -10.14
CA ARG A 38 -0.54 2.59 -10.84
C ARG A 38 -1.75 2.05 -11.60
N ASP A 39 -1.58 0.93 -12.30
CA ASP A 39 -2.66 0.30 -13.05
C ASP A 39 -3.80 -0.16 -12.13
N GLN A 40 -3.48 -0.72 -10.96
CA GLN A 40 -4.46 -1.11 -9.95
C GLN A 40 -5.32 0.09 -9.48
N VAL A 41 -4.68 1.23 -9.22
CA VAL A 41 -5.38 2.45 -8.78
C VAL A 41 -6.21 3.06 -9.91
N GLN A 42 -5.69 3.05 -11.13
CA GLN A 42 -6.41 3.52 -12.30
C GLN A 42 -7.66 2.68 -12.57
N ALA A 43 -7.55 1.35 -12.45
CA ALA A 43 -8.68 0.43 -12.59
C ALA A 43 -9.76 0.64 -11.51
N ALA A 44 -9.37 1.03 -10.29
CA ALA A 44 -10.27 1.33 -9.19
C ALA A 44 -10.96 2.71 -9.27
N GLY A 45 -10.73 3.49 -10.33
CA GLY A 45 -11.32 4.81 -10.51
C GLY A 45 -10.53 5.96 -9.86
N GLY A 46 -9.24 5.74 -9.58
CA GLY A 46 -8.35 6.73 -8.99
C GLY A 46 -7.92 6.39 -7.55
N GLY A 47 -6.95 7.14 -7.03
CA GLY A 47 -6.39 6.91 -5.69
C GLY A 47 -4.88 7.14 -5.60
N ASN A 48 -4.27 6.70 -4.49
CA ASN A 48 -2.84 6.87 -4.22
C ASN A 48 -2.12 5.52 -4.25
N TYR A 49 -1.30 5.29 -5.29
CA TYR A 49 -0.50 4.06 -5.44
C TYR A 49 0.51 3.88 -4.29
N GLN A 50 0.96 4.97 -3.66
CA GLN A 50 1.84 4.91 -2.48
C GLN A 50 1.13 4.29 -1.27
N SER A 51 -0.20 4.44 -1.17
CA SER A 51 -0.98 3.78 -0.11
C SER A 51 -1.00 2.27 -0.32
N LEU A 52 -1.16 1.80 -1.56
CA LEU A 52 -1.14 0.36 -1.87
C LEU A 52 0.25 -0.25 -1.63
N ILE A 53 1.32 0.45 -2.03
CA ILE A 53 2.70 0.01 -1.74
C ILE A 53 2.90 -0.14 -0.23
N ASN A 54 2.48 0.87 0.56
CA ASN A 54 2.61 0.81 2.01
C ASN A 54 1.79 -0.33 2.62
N GLU A 55 0.59 -0.60 2.09
CA GLU A 55 -0.25 -1.71 2.55
C GLU A 55 0.41 -3.06 2.25
N ALA A 56 0.96 -3.24 1.04
CA ALA A 56 1.71 -4.44 0.69
C ALA A 56 2.91 -4.66 1.62
N LEU A 57 3.66 -3.60 1.96
CA LEU A 57 4.75 -3.67 2.93
C LEU A 57 4.26 -4.05 4.34
N ARG A 58 3.11 -3.53 4.78
CA ARG A 58 2.49 -3.91 6.06
C ARG A 58 2.11 -5.39 6.07
N GLN A 59 1.50 -5.88 5.01
CA GLN A 59 1.12 -7.29 4.88
C GLN A 59 2.36 -8.20 4.89
N TYR A 60 3.43 -7.81 4.20
CA TYR A 60 4.69 -8.54 4.24
C TYR A 60 5.25 -8.61 5.68
N ILE A 61 5.26 -7.50 6.41
CA ILE A 61 5.69 -7.49 7.83
C ILE A 61 4.81 -8.40 8.69
N GLN A 62 3.48 -8.38 8.48
CA GLN A 62 2.55 -9.24 9.22
C GLN A 62 2.81 -10.72 8.95
N GLN A 63 2.99 -11.11 7.68
CA GLN A 63 3.32 -12.49 7.29
C GLN A 63 4.66 -12.97 7.87
N GLN A 64 5.63 -12.07 8.07
CA GLN A 64 6.91 -12.41 8.69
C GLN A 64 6.82 -12.50 10.22
N ARG A 65 5.97 -11.68 10.86
CA ARG A 65 5.77 -11.68 12.32
C ARG A 65 4.92 -12.85 12.79
N GLU A 66 3.89 -13.18 12.03
CA GLU A 66 3.09 -14.38 12.20
C GLU A 66 3.23 -15.18 10.91
N PRO A 67 4.17 -16.14 10.84
CA PRO A 67 4.21 -17.05 9.71
C PRO A 67 2.81 -17.63 9.59
N LEU A 68 2.15 -17.39 8.45
CA LEU A 68 0.82 -17.92 8.15
C LEU A 68 0.78 -19.43 8.44
N GLU A 69 1.93 -20.08 8.28
CA GLU A 69 2.24 -21.46 8.62
C GLU A 69 1.96 -21.84 10.08
N THR A 70 2.21 -20.97 11.06
CA THR A 70 1.95 -21.23 12.49
C THR A 70 0.46 -21.27 12.78
N THR A 71 -0.28 -20.31 12.22
CA THR A 71 -1.74 -20.25 12.33
C THR A 71 -2.40 -21.39 11.57
N LEU A 72 -1.95 -21.68 10.35
CA LEU A 72 -2.41 -22.82 9.55
C LEU A 72 -2.12 -24.16 10.23
N ARG A 73 -0.92 -24.39 10.77
CA ARG A 73 -0.58 -25.61 11.52
C ARG A 73 -1.44 -25.78 12.77
N LYS A 74 -1.77 -24.69 13.45
CA LYS A 74 -2.65 -24.73 14.61
C LYS A 74 -4.07 -25.15 14.22
N VAL A 75 -4.65 -24.52 13.21
CA VAL A 75 -5.99 -24.86 12.71
C VAL A 75 -6.05 -26.28 12.15
N LEU A 76 -5.04 -26.70 11.37
CA LEU A 76 -4.93 -28.08 10.87
C LEU A 76 -4.85 -29.11 12.00
N ARG A 77 -4.11 -28.82 13.08
CA ARG A 77 -4.02 -29.73 14.24
C ARG A 77 -5.37 -29.83 14.95
N GLU A 78 -6.04 -28.71 15.18
CA GLU A 78 -7.35 -28.66 15.83
C GLU A 78 -8.40 -29.45 15.02
N GLU A 79 -8.42 -29.33 13.69
CA GLU A 79 -9.35 -30.09 12.84
C GLU A 79 -9.02 -31.60 12.78
N LEU A 80 -7.74 -31.99 12.76
CA LEU A 80 -7.34 -33.41 12.80
C LEU A 80 -7.68 -34.06 14.15
N GLU A 81 -7.51 -33.36 15.27
CA GLU A 81 -7.89 -33.84 16.61
C GLU A 81 -9.41 -33.99 16.75
N ARG A 82 -10.18 -33.14 16.07
CA ARG A 82 -11.65 -33.20 16.04
C ARG A 82 -12.18 -34.36 15.20
N LEU A 83 -11.51 -34.69 14.09
CA LEU A 83 -11.86 -35.81 13.21
C LEU A 83 -11.35 -37.17 13.72
N GLY A 84 -10.41 -37.18 14.66
CA GLY A 84 -9.88 -38.38 15.32
C GLY A 84 -10.70 -38.88 16.53
N LYS A 85 -11.83 -38.23 16.85
CA LYS A 85 -12.84 -38.68 17.80
C LYS A 85 -14.10 -39.12 17.08
#